data_AF-A0A962YEH8-F1
#
_entry.id   AF-A0A962YEH8-F1
#
_cell.length_a   1.000
_cell.length_b   1.000
_cell.length_c   1.000
_cell.angle_alpha   90.00
_cell.angle_beta   90.00
_cell.angle_gamma   90.00
#
_symmetry.space_group_name_H-M   'P 1'
#
loop_
_entity.id
_entity.type
_entity.pdbx_description
1 polymer ?
#
loop_
_entity_poly.entity_id
_entity_poly.type
_entity_poly.pdbx_seq_one_letter_code
_entity_poly.pdbx_strand_id
1 'polypeptide(L)'
;MKSVLRSVPLFMNGLMLALLLSACAGPSQPINWAHERNMRQPDLTETHKLLLEQEGWQVWRRVKGRVTRCVAVKPANGRRWPQFDWQVVPVSGGAGFYMLWEEKQTQPYFGFYGAHAFGKVTLAWRDGVSVLDTNNRDAVLSWQGETLDFEVTTQPAPEIYAESLTLTGQLDFSGVQQAYAALEQCHEWRL
;
A
#
# COMPACT_ATOMS: atom_id res chain seq x y z
N MET A 1 -80.34 1.52 30.81
CA MET A 1 -79.68 2.80 31.18
C MET A 1 -78.29 2.50 31.73
N LYS A 2 -77.24 2.61 30.90
CA LYS A 2 -75.85 2.83 31.33
C LYS A 2 -75.21 3.78 30.33
N SER A 3 -74.80 4.92 30.84
CA SER A 3 -74.13 6.06 30.23
C SER A 3 -73.23 6.58 31.37
N VAL A 4 -72.00 7.07 31.24
CA VAL A 4 -71.08 7.44 30.16
C VAL A 4 -69.79 7.92 30.90
N LEU A 5 -68.62 7.95 30.22
CA LEU A 5 -67.36 8.68 30.56
C LEU A 5 -66.55 8.14 31.80
N ARG A 6 -65.21 8.21 31.87
CA ARG A 6 -64.26 9.21 31.37
C ARG A 6 -62.80 8.69 31.46
N SER A 7 -62.01 9.05 30.44
CA SER A 7 -60.67 9.68 30.45
C SER A 7 -59.46 9.14 31.24
N VAL A 8 -58.45 8.72 30.46
CA VAL A 8 -56.99 9.07 30.37
C VAL A 8 -56.26 9.88 31.48
N PRO A 9 -54.91 9.90 31.51
CA PRO A 9 -54.04 9.28 32.52
C PRO A 9 -53.35 10.32 33.44
N LEU A 10 -52.68 9.85 34.49
CA LEU A 10 -51.98 10.69 35.46
C LEU A 10 -50.46 10.36 35.50
N PHE A 11 -49.65 11.41 35.31
CA PHE A 11 -48.25 11.65 35.73
C PHE A 11 -47.17 10.64 35.28
N MET A 12 -46.14 10.97 34.49
CA MET A 12 -45.23 12.12 34.45
C MET A 12 -44.43 12.33 35.76
N ASN A 13 -43.29 11.64 35.88
CA ASN A 13 -42.00 12.14 36.40
C ASN A 13 -41.03 10.96 36.55
N GLY A 14 -39.82 11.06 35.99
CA GLY A 14 -38.81 10.05 36.24
C GLY A 14 -37.60 10.08 35.33
N LEU A 15 -36.87 11.19 35.38
CA LEU A 15 -35.41 11.25 35.27
C LEU A 15 -34.74 10.61 34.05
N MET A 16 -34.28 11.50 33.16
CA MET A 16 -33.10 11.31 32.32
C MET A 16 -31.98 10.52 33.04
N LEU A 17 -31.47 9.49 32.38
CA LEU A 17 -30.06 9.14 32.51
C LEU A 17 -29.49 8.90 31.11
N ALA A 18 -28.89 9.96 30.58
CA ALA A 18 -28.07 9.92 29.38
C ALA A 18 -26.77 9.18 29.69
N LEU A 19 -26.65 7.93 29.21
CA LEU A 19 -25.36 7.25 29.11
C LEU A 19 -24.69 7.70 27.80
N LEU A 20 -24.14 8.92 27.84
CA LEU A 20 -23.10 9.34 26.91
C LEU A 20 -21.86 8.53 27.23
N LEU A 21 -21.58 7.49 26.44
CA LEU A 21 -20.28 6.85 26.41
C LEU A 21 -19.27 7.87 25.90
N SER A 22 -18.60 8.53 26.86
CA SER A 22 -17.39 9.32 26.64
C SER A 22 -16.28 8.40 26.16
N ALA A 23 -16.22 8.16 24.85
CA ALA A 23 -14.98 7.74 24.22
C ALA A 23 -13.99 8.89 24.41
N CYS A 24 -13.06 8.71 25.35
CA CYS A 24 -11.92 9.59 25.52
C CYS A 24 -11.08 9.52 24.24
N ALA A 25 -11.36 10.41 23.29
CA ALA A 25 -10.38 10.84 22.30
C ALA A 25 -9.27 11.56 23.09
N GLY A 26 -8.29 10.78 23.53
CA GLY A 26 -7.05 11.35 24.06
C GLY A 26 -6.42 12.25 22.98
N PRO A 27 -5.83 13.39 23.35
CA PRO A 27 -5.17 14.25 22.38
C PRO A 27 -4.13 13.40 21.64
N SER A 28 -4.22 13.41 20.30
CA SER A 28 -3.22 12.84 19.43
C SER A 28 -1.87 13.43 19.82
N GLN A 29 -1.02 12.60 20.43
CA GLN A 29 0.34 13.00 20.72
C GLN A 29 1.00 13.39 19.38
N PRO A 30 1.77 14.50 19.34
CA PRO A 30 2.55 14.81 18.16
C PRO A 30 3.47 13.63 17.87
N ILE A 31 3.36 13.11 16.65
CA ILE A 31 4.19 12.04 16.13
C ILE A 31 5.64 12.47 16.34
N ASN A 32 6.33 11.76 17.24
CA ASN A 32 7.74 11.97 17.47
C ASN A 32 8.49 11.36 16.27
N TRP A 33 8.88 12.21 15.33
CA TRP A 33 9.59 11.88 14.08
C TRP A 33 11.02 11.36 14.29
N ALA A 34 11.39 10.97 15.51
CA ALA A 34 12.69 10.37 15.83
C ALA A 34 12.70 8.85 15.56
N HIS A 35 12.46 8.47 14.31
CA HIS A 35 12.88 7.16 13.80
C HIS A 35 13.51 7.33 12.42
N GLU A 36 14.55 8.17 12.37
CA GLU A 36 15.56 8.15 11.32
C GLU A 36 16.25 6.78 11.32
N ARG A 37 15.63 5.81 10.65
CA ARG A 37 16.32 4.59 10.25
C ARG A 37 17.32 4.97 9.17
N ASN A 38 18.58 5.16 9.60
CA ASN A 38 19.83 5.07 8.82
C ASN A 38 19.64 4.99 7.30
N MET A 39 19.23 6.09 6.68
CA MET A 39 19.46 6.31 5.26
C MET A 39 20.82 7.00 5.18
N ARG A 40 21.84 6.30 4.66
CA ARG A 40 23.13 6.93 4.32
C ARG A 40 22.83 8.22 3.56
N GLN A 41 23.41 9.33 4.02
CA GLN A 41 23.21 10.66 3.46
C GLN A 41 23.28 10.62 1.93
N PRO A 42 22.23 11.06 1.21
CA PRO A 42 22.28 11.10 -0.24
C PRO A 42 23.20 12.23 -0.70
N ASP A 43 23.89 11.94 -1.80
CA ASP A 43 24.35 12.91 -2.79
C ASP A 43 23.32 14.05 -2.91
N LEU A 44 23.76 15.32 -2.77
CA LEU A 44 22.90 16.51 -2.58
C LEU A 44 21.90 16.77 -3.73
N THR A 45 21.93 15.97 -4.79
CA THR A 45 21.04 16.03 -5.96
C THR A 45 19.93 14.97 -5.96
N GLU A 46 19.91 14.08 -4.96
CA GLU A 46 18.98 12.97 -4.86
C GLU A 46 18.04 13.15 -3.67
N THR A 47 16.73 13.24 -3.94
CA THR A 47 15.70 13.40 -2.89
C THR A 47 14.72 12.24 -2.93
N HIS A 48 14.35 11.76 -1.74
CA HIS A 48 13.31 10.75 -1.53
C HIS A 48 12.19 11.36 -0.69
N LYS A 49 10.94 11.16 -1.11
CA LYS A 49 9.77 11.69 -0.40
C LYS A 49 8.66 10.64 -0.38
N LEU A 50 8.17 10.32 0.81
CA LEU A 50 6.92 9.58 0.99
C LEU A 50 5.74 10.52 0.67
N LEU A 51 4.89 10.10 -0.26
CA LEU A 51 3.73 10.86 -0.72
C LEU A 51 2.42 10.37 -0.10
N LEU A 52 2.30 9.06 0.10
CA LEU A 52 1.12 8.41 0.66
C LEU A 52 1.55 7.23 1.54
N GLU A 53 0.92 7.09 2.69
CA GLU A 53 0.93 5.87 3.49
C GLU A 53 -0.49 5.58 3.97
N GLN A 54 -1.13 4.59 3.35
CA GLN A 54 -2.54 4.28 3.61
C GLN A 54 -2.84 2.84 3.25
N GLU A 55 -3.61 2.15 4.11
CA GLU A 55 -4.08 0.77 3.86
C GLU A 55 -2.94 -0.18 3.46
N GLY A 56 -1.78 -0.05 4.11
CA GLY A 56 -0.60 -0.88 3.83
C GLY A 56 0.12 -0.56 2.52
N TRP A 57 -0.32 0.42 1.75
CA TRP A 57 0.43 0.99 0.63
C TRP A 57 1.34 2.11 1.10
N GLN A 58 2.54 2.16 0.54
CA GLN A 58 3.38 3.35 0.56
C GLN A 58 3.71 3.79 -0.86
N VAL A 59 3.53 5.07 -1.14
CA VAL A 59 3.90 5.68 -2.43
C VAL A 59 5.06 6.62 -2.21
N TRP A 60 6.16 6.33 -2.87
CA TRP A 60 7.41 7.05 -2.76
C TRP A 60 7.74 7.73 -4.08
N ARG A 61 8.30 8.94 -3.96
CA ARG A 61 8.93 9.66 -5.05
C ARG A 61 10.42 9.74 -4.82
N ARG A 62 11.18 9.50 -5.88
CA ARG A 62 12.58 9.83 -5.98
C ARG A 62 12.82 10.82 -7.10
N VAL A 63 13.62 11.84 -6.84
CA VAL A 63 14.13 12.76 -7.86
C VAL A 63 15.66 12.72 -7.83
N LYS A 64 16.28 12.44 -8.98
CA LYS A 64 17.74 12.52 -9.19
C LYS A 64 18.03 13.35 -10.43
N GLY A 65 18.54 14.57 -10.24
CA GLY A 65 18.67 15.53 -11.33
C GLY A 65 17.31 15.85 -11.95
N ARG A 66 17.11 15.51 -13.24
CA ARG A 66 15.82 15.68 -13.95
C ARG A 66 14.95 14.42 -13.96
N VAL A 67 15.46 13.32 -13.42
CA VAL A 67 14.79 12.03 -13.43
C VAL A 67 13.90 11.90 -12.21
N THR A 68 12.60 11.74 -12.44
CA THR A 68 11.63 11.39 -11.40
C THR A 68 11.22 9.92 -11.56
N ARG A 69 11.27 9.19 -10.44
CA ARG A 69 10.75 7.83 -10.32
C ARG A 69 9.71 7.80 -9.21
N CYS A 70 8.58 7.18 -9.49
CA CYS A 70 7.49 7.00 -8.54
C CYS A 70 7.29 5.50 -8.33
N VAL A 71 7.17 5.06 -7.09
CA VAL A 71 6.90 3.66 -6.76
C VAL A 71 5.82 3.57 -5.69
N ALA A 72 4.81 2.76 -5.94
CA ALA A 72 3.85 2.33 -4.94
C ALA A 72 4.19 0.90 -4.55
N VAL A 73 4.27 0.60 -3.26
CA VAL A 73 4.60 -0.74 -2.74
C VAL A 73 3.61 -1.15 -1.68
N LYS A 74 3.25 -2.43 -1.70
CA LYS A 74 2.55 -3.11 -0.60
C LYS A 74 3.22 -4.44 -0.28
N PRO A 75 3.76 -4.63 0.93
CA PRO A 75 4.23 -5.95 1.36
C PRO A 75 3.05 -6.90 1.56
N ALA A 76 3.30 -8.19 1.37
CA ALA A 76 2.33 -9.22 1.73
C ALA A 76 2.01 -9.18 3.23
N ASN A 77 0.83 -9.65 3.61
CA ASN A 77 0.33 -9.61 4.98
C ASN A 77 1.35 -10.24 5.96
N GLY A 78 1.70 -9.49 7.01
CA GLY A 78 2.67 -9.92 8.03
C GLY A 78 4.14 -9.95 7.59
N ARG A 79 4.47 -9.50 6.36
CA ARG A 79 5.85 -9.37 5.90
C ARG A 79 6.44 -8.00 6.26
N ARG A 80 7.77 -7.95 6.30
CA ARG A 80 8.53 -6.71 6.48
C ARG A 80 8.44 -5.86 5.21
N TRP A 81 8.56 -4.55 5.37
CA TRP A 81 8.73 -3.63 4.26
C TRP A 81 10.00 -3.98 3.46
N PRO A 82 9.95 -3.84 2.13
CA PRO A 82 11.08 -4.12 1.28
C PRO A 82 12.18 -3.07 1.42
N GLN A 83 13.34 -3.44 0.90
CA GLN A 83 14.46 -2.56 0.62
C GLN A 83 14.34 -1.99 -0.78
N PHE A 84 14.67 -0.70 -0.90
CA PHE A 84 14.67 -0.02 -2.17
C PHE A 84 16.09 0.17 -2.71
N ASP A 85 16.41 -0.50 -3.82
CA ASP A 85 17.59 -0.19 -4.63
C ASP A 85 17.19 0.73 -5.78
N TRP A 86 17.27 2.02 -5.52
CA TRP A 86 16.84 3.05 -6.46
C TRP A 86 17.72 3.19 -7.71
N GLN A 87 18.81 2.42 -7.86
CA GLN A 87 19.67 2.53 -9.05
C GLN A 87 19.08 1.78 -10.25
N VAL A 88 18.66 0.53 -10.08
CA VAL A 88 18.34 -0.37 -11.20
C VAL A 88 16.82 -0.55 -11.38
N VAL A 89 16.11 -1.28 -10.51
CA VAL A 89 14.63 -1.29 -10.31
C VAL A 89 14.36 -1.94 -8.93
N PRO A 90 13.45 -1.43 -8.08
CA PRO A 90 13.92 -0.99 -6.78
C PRO A 90 13.17 -1.62 -5.60
N VAL A 91 12.77 -2.88 -5.66
CA VAL A 91 12.05 -3.49 -4.53
C VAL A 91 12.53 -4.92 -4.31
N SER A 92 13.14 -5.17 -3.15
CA SER A 92 13.66 -6.48 -2.76
C SER A 92 13.60 -6.67 -1.25
N GLY A 93 13.99 -7.81 -0.70
CA GLY A 93 14.03 -7.99 0.75
C GLY A 93 12.67 -8.21 1.40
N GLY A 94 11.82 -9.02 0.77
CA GLY A 94 10.51 -9.42 1.30
C GLY A 94 9.72 -10.18 0.25
N ALA A 95 8.40 -10.07 0.31
CA ALA A 95 7.51 -10.48 -0.78
C ALA A 95 6.30 -9.56 -0.80
N GLY A 96 5.85 -9.14 -1.98
CA GLY A 96 4.69 -8.26 -2.12
C GLY A 96 4.50 -7.77 -3.54
N PHE A 97 3.82 -6.64 -3.69
CA PHE A 97 3.48 -6.05 -4.98
C PHE A 97 4.00 -4.61 -5.09
N TYR A 98 4.30 -4.20 -6.31
CA TYR A 98 4.69 -2.83 -6.61
C TYR A 98 4.10 -2.32 -7.92
N MET A 99 3.96 -1.01 -7.98
CA MET A 99 3.71 -0.24 -9.19
C MET A 99 4.88 0.72 -9.37
N LEU A 100 5.48 0.73 -10.55
CA LEU A 100 6.61 1.60 -10.88
C LEU A 100 6.25 2.48 -12.06
N TRP A 101 6.46 3.78 -11.93
CA TRP A 101 6.37 4.73 -13.02
C TRP A 101 7.68 5.49 -13.19
N GLU A 102 8.39 5.21 -14.28
CA GLU A 102 9.60 5.92 -14.67
C GLU A 102 9.31 6.99 -15.73
N GLU A 103 10.19 8.00 -15.84
CA GLU A 103 9.97 9.19 -16.69
C GLU A 103 9.79 8.90 -18.20
N LYS A 104 10.23 7.73 -18.68
CA LYS A 104 10.11 7.31 -20.09
C LYS A 104 8.90 6.40 -20.36
N GLN A 105 8.17 6.00 -19.32
CA GLN A 105 7.02 5.09 -19.45
C GLN A 105 5.72 5.88 -19.62
N THR A 106 4.87 5.46 -20.55
CA THR A 106 3.55 6.05 -20.77
C THR A 106 2.50 5.59 -19.76
N GLN A 107 2.78 4.50 -19.05
CA GLN A 107 1.93 3.92 -18.01
C GLN A 107 2.81 3.15 -17.00
N PRO A 108 2.33 2.93 -15.77
CA PRO A 108 3.07 2.15 -14.79
C PRO A 108 3.30 0.71 -15.23
N TYR A 109 4.44 0.18 -14.80
CA TYR A 109 4.67 -1.25 -14.71
C TYR A 109 4.14 -1.78 -13.38
N PHE A 110 3.51 -2.94 -13.40
CA PHE A 110 2.96 -3.62 -12.24
C PHE A 110 3.62 -4.99 -12.09
N GLY A 111 4.06 -5.32 -10.89
CA GLY A 111 4.65 -6.63 -10.66
C GLY A 111 4.76 -7.02 -9.21
N PHE A 112 5.08 -8.29 -8.98
CA PHE A 112 5.41 -8.77 -7.64
C PHE A 112 6.91 -8.73 -7.42
N TYR A 113 7.31 -8.48 -6.18
CA TYR A 113 8.71 -8.51 -5.78
C TYR A 113 8.94 -9.61 -4.75
N GLY A 114 10.18 -10.10 -4.68
CA GLY A 114 10.60 -11.14 -3.76
C GLY A 114 11.90 -10.78 -3.01
N ALA A 115 12.65 -11.81 -2.63
CA ALA A 115 13.86 -11.64 -1.83
C ALA A 115 14.96 -10.90 -2.58
N HIS A 116 15.11 -11.14 -3.88
CA HIS A 116 16.13 -10.52 -4.72
C HIS A 116 15.53 -9.49 -5.68
N ALA A 117 16.32 -8.45 -6.01
CA ALA A 117 15.90 -7.38 -6.93
C ALA A 117 15.84 -7.84 -8.40
N PHE A 118 16.50 -8.96 -8.72
CA PHE A 118 16.51 -9.55 -10.04
C PHE A 118 15.60 -10.79 -10.03
N GLY A 119 14.87 -11.04 -11.11
CA GLY A 119 13.98 -12.18 -11.15
C GLY A 119 13.19 -12.25 -12.44
N LYS A 120 13.32 -13.37 -13.15
CA LYS A 120 12.40 -13.81 -14.20
C LYS A 120 11.49 -14.86 -13.57
N VAL A 121 10.19 -14.73 -13.87
CA VAL A 121 9.07 -15.61 -13.49
C VAL A 121 8.46 -15.29 -12.13
N THR A 122 7.60 -14.28 -12.14
CA THR A 122 6.62 -13.97 -11.12
C THR A 122 5.33 -14.74 -11.42
N LEU A 123 4.77 -15.50 -10.46
CA LEU A 123 3.55 -16.29 -10.65
C LEU A 123 2.58 -16.07 -9.46
N ALA A 124 1.79 -15.01 -9.52
CA ALA A 124 0.62 -14.92 -8.63
C ALA A 124 -0.51 -15.81 -9.16
N TRP A 125 -1.45 -16.23 -8.30
CA TRP A 125 -2.58 -17.05 -8.72
C TRP A 125 -3.89 -16.37 -8.37
N ARG A 126 -4.79 -16.25 -9.35
CA ARG A 126 -6.18 -15.79 -9.16
C ARG A 126 -7.10 -16.83 -9.79
N ASP A 127 -7.98 -17.43 -9.00
CA ASP A 127 -8.95 -18.43 -9.48
C ASP A 127 -8.31 -19.58 -10.29
N GLY A 128 -7.09 -20.00 -9.91
CA GLY A 128 -6.33 -21.03 -10.64
C GLY A 128 -5.65 -20.54 -11.93
N VAL A 129 -5.68 -19.24 -12.22
CA VAL A 129 -5.00 -18.60 -13.35
C VAL A 129 -3.74 -17.88 -12.86
N SER A 130 -2.62 -18.11 -13.54
CA SER A 130 -1.37 -17.39 -13.28
C SER A 130 -1.48 -15.93 -13.72
N VAL A 131 -1.18 -15.02 -12.81
CA VAL A 131 -1.03 -13.58 -13.06
C VAL A 131 0.46 -13.28 -13.12
N LEU A 132 0.91 -12.85 -14.30
CA LEU A 132 2.27 -12.39 -14.56
C LEU A 132 2.34 -10.87 -14.40
N ASP A 133 3.55 -10.36 -14.25
CA ASP A 133 3.80 -8.92 -14.29
C ASP A 133 3.26 -8.31 -15.59
N THR A 134 2.72 -7.09 -15.49
CA THR A 134 1.91 -6.51 -16.56
C THR A 134 1.95 -4.99 -16.53
N ASN A 135 1.48 -4.37 -17.61
CA ASN A 135 1.22 -2.94 -17.69
C ASN A 135 -0.30 -2.65 -17.82
N ASN A 136 -1.14 -3.67 -17.62
CA ASN A 136 -2.59 -3.54 -17.73
C ASN A 136 -3.17 -2.93 -16.44
N ARG A 137 -3.29 -1.60 -16.44
CA ARG A 137 -3.88 -0.82 -15.34
C ARG A 137 -5.25 -1.35 -14.92
N ASP A 138 -6.15 -1.52 -15.87
CA ASP A 138 -7.55 -1.85 -15.57
C ASP A 138 -7.67 -3.22 -14.90
N ALA A 139 -6.80 -4.18 -15.27
CA ALA A 139 -6.72 -5.46 -14.58
C ALA A 139 -6.31 -5.30 -13.11
N VAL A 140 -5.25 -4.55 -12.82
CA VAL A 140 -4.75 -4.35 -11.44
C VAL A 140 -5.74 -3.56 -10.59
N LEU A 141 -6.31 -2.48 -11.14
CA LEU A 141 -7.28 -1.65 -10.43
C LEU A 141 -8.61 -2.38 -10.18
N SER A 142 -8.91 -3.43 -10.96
CA SER A 142 -10.07 -4.30 -10.70
C SER A 142 -9.94 -5.13 -9.43
N TRP A 143 -8.72 -5.29 -8.88
CA TRP A 143 -8.47 -6.03 -7.63
C TRP A 143 -8.77 -5.22 -6.37
N GLN A 144 -9.27 -3.98 -6.49
CA GLN A 144 -9.61 -3.14 -5.34
C GLN A 144 -10.50 -3.89 -4.33
N GLY A 145 -10.01 -4.04 -3.10
CA GLY A 145 -10.69 -4.75 -2.01
C GLY A 145 -10.64 -6.28 -2.10
N GLU A 146 -9.98 -6.84 -3.11
CA GLU A 146 -9.72 -8.28 -3.19
C GLU A 146 -8.48 -8.66 -2.38
N THR A 147 -8.38 -9.94 -2.03
CA THR A 147 -7.19 -10.51 -1.42
C THR A 147 -6.69 -11.65 -2.31
N LEU A 148 -5.42 -11.61 -2.71
CA LEU A 148 -4.82 -12.56 -3.63
C LEU A 148 -3.67 -13.32 -2.96
N ASP A 149 -3.66 -14.64 -3.14
CA ASP A 149 -2.51 -15.47 -2.81
C ASP A 149 -1.52 -15.46 -3.99
N PHE A 150 -0.22 -15.46 -3.69
CA PHE A 150 0.80 -15.43 -4.73
C PHE A 150 2.03 -16.24 -4.36
N GLU A 151 2.79 -16.59 -5.39
CA GLU A 151 4.13 -17.15 -5.31
C GLU A 151 5.08 -16.30 -6.17
N VAL A 152 6.24 -15.94 -5.63
CA VAL A 152 7.24 -15.21 -6.37
C VAL A 152 8.58 -15.91 -6.24
N THR A 153 9.20 -16.21 -7.38
CA THR A 153 10.56 -16.76 -7.42
C THR A 153 11.49 -15.69 -7.93
N THR A 154 12.47 -15.32 -7.10
CA THR A 154 13.48 -14.31 -7.46
C THR A 154 14.85 -14.95 -7.50
N GLN A 155 15.71 -14.45 -8.39
CA GLN A 155 17.07 -14.95 -8.57
C GLN A 155 18.04 -13.82 -8.23
N PRO A 156 19.15 -14.09 -7.55
CA PRO A 156 20.16 -13.05 -7.34
C PRO A 156 20.70 -12.54 -8.68
N ALA A 157 21.35 -11.38 -8.65
CA ALA A 157 22.06 -10.88 -9.83
C ALA A 157 23.05 -11.96 -10.33
N PRO A 158 23.31 -12.07 -11.65
CA PRO A 158 24.20 -13.10 -12.20
C PRO A 158 25.60 -13.14 -11.57
N GLU A 159 26.03 -12.02 -11.00
CA GLU A 159 27.34 -11.83 -10.37
C GLU A 159 27.38 -12.24 -8.90
N ILE A 160 26.23 -12.59 -8.31
CA ILE A 160 26.08 -12.99 -6.91
C ILE A 160 25.82 -14.51 -6.88
N TYR A 161 26.71 -15.26 -6.25
CA TYR A 161 26.50 -16.68 -5.96
C TYR A 161 25.50 -16.85 -4.82
N ALA A 162 24.21 -16.86 -5.15
CA ALA A 162 23.14 -17.24 -4.24
C ALA A 162 22.09 -18.11 -4.96
N GLU A 163 21.30 -18.84 -4.19
CA GLU A 163 20.23 -19.67 -4.74
C GLU A 163 19.00 -18.82 -5.09
N SER A 164 18.17 -19.33 -6.01
CA SER A 164 16.85 -18.75 -6.24
C SER A 164 15.97 -18.97 -5.02
N LEU A 165 15.17 -17.98 -4.65
CA LEU A 165 14.25 -18.09 -3.52
C LEU A 165 12.81 -17.90 -3.97
N THR A 166 11.99 -18.90 -3.63
CA THR A 166 10.54 -18.87 -3.79
C THR A 166 9.89 -18.44 -2.48
N LEU A 167 9.07 -17.40 -2.55
CA LEU A 167 8.30 -16.89 -1.42
C LEU A 167 6.82 -16.88 -1.77
N THR A 168 6.00 -17.27 -0.80
CA THR A 168 4.55 -17.18 -0.89
C THR A 168 4.01 -16.14 0.08
N GLY A 169 2.83 -15.63 -0.22
CA GLY A 169 2.13 -14.71 0.65
C GLY A 169 0.73 -14.41 0.17
N GLN A 170 0.06 -13.55 0.93
CA GLN A 170 -1.25 -13.03 0.64
C GLN A 170 -1.19 -11.50 0.61
N LEU A 171 -1.82 -10.89 -0.40
CA LEU A 171 -1.89 -9.45 -0.58
C LEU A 171 -3.34 -8.98 -0.57
N ASP A 172 -3.67 -8.10 0.36
CA ASP A 172 -4.91 -7.32 0.32
C ASP A 172 -4.73 -6.12 -0.62
N PHE A 173 -5.58 -5.95 -1.61
CA PHE A 173 -5.55 -4.85 -2.57
C PHE A 173 -6.49 -3.69 -2.20
N SER A 174 -7.00 -3.65 -0.96
CA SER A 174 -7.54 -2.42 -0.37
C SER A 174 -6.54 -1.28 -0.54
N GLY A 175 -7.02 -0.09 -0.92
CA GLY A 175 -6.21 1.10 -1.18
C GLY A 175 -5.51 1.17 -2.54
N VAL A 176 -5.61 0.16 -3.42
CA VAL A 176 -4.84 0.12 -4.68
C VAL A 176 -5.16 1.29 -5.60
N GLN A 177 -6.41 1.73 -5.68
CA GLN A 177 -6.82 2.86 -6.51
C GLN A 177 -6.25 4.18 -5.99
N GLN A 178 -6.25 4.40 -4.67
CA GLN A 178 -5.67 5.59 -4.05
C GLN A 178 -4.14 5.62 -4.22
N ALA A 179 -3.49 4.47 -4.06
CA ALA A 179 -2.05 4.33 -4.30
C ALA A 179 -1.69 4.63 -5.77
N TYR A 180 -2.48 4.13 -6.72
CA TYR A 180 -2.32 4.42 -8.13
C TYR A 180 -2.54 5.91 -8.46
N ALA A 181 -3.57 6.55 -7.91
CA ALA A 181 -3.81 7.98 -8.11
C ALA A 181 -2.67 8.85 -7.55
N ALA A 182 -2.11 8.48 -6.39
CA ALA A 182 -0.93 9.16 -5.84
C ALA A 182 0.32 8.93 -6.72
N LEU A 183 0.44 7.78 -7.37
CA LEU A 183 1.49 7.48 -8.34
C LEU A 183 1.35 8.35 -9.61
N GLU A 184 0.13 8.54 -10.12
CA GLU A 184 -0.17 9.44 -11.25
C GLU A 184 0.24 10.88 -10.93
N GLN A 185 -0.22 11.41 -9.79
CA GLN A 185 0.13 12.76 -9.35
C GLN A 185 1.65 12.93 -9.17
N CYS A 186 2.33 11.89 -8.68
CA CYS A 186 3.79 11.89 -8.56
C CYS A 186 4.49 12.06 -9.91
N HIS A 187 3.96 11.45 -10.97
CA HIS A 187 4.51 11.52 -12.32
C HIS A 187 4.21 12.87 -13.00
N GLU A 188 3.03 13.44 -12.75
CA GLU A 188 2.57 14.69 -13.37
C GLU A 188 3.34 15.94 -12.92
N TRP A 189 4.00 15.94 -11.75
CA TRP A 189 4.79 17.08 -11.25
C TRP A 189 6.06 17.43 -12.07
N ARG A 190 6.14 16.89 -13.29
CA ARG A 190 7.19 17.11 -14.27
C ARG A 190 6.73 17.95 -15.47
N LEU A 191 5.43 17.99 -15.75
CA LEU A 191 4.84 18.80 -16.82
C LEU A 191 4.54 20.22 -16.31
#